data_AF-A0A954H6S6-F1
#
_entry.id   AF-A0A954H6S6-F1
#
_cell.length_a   1.000
_cell.length_b   1.000
_cell.length_c   1.000
_cell.angle_alpha   90.00
_cell.angle_beta   90.00
_cell.angle_gamma   90.00
#
_symmetry.space_group_name_H-M   'P 1'
#
loop_
_entity.id
_entity.type
_entity.pdbx_description
1 polymer ?
#
loop_
_entity_poly.entity_id
_entity_poly.type
_entity_poly.pdbx_seq_one_letter_code
_entity_poly.pdbx_strand_id
1 'polypeptide(L)'
;MKALLPLLFALGTACCWGLYGPTLGKARSFEQSPFKPYVFIGVAYLVWSIAGSFIAMYLKGEPIKFTTNGMIWGFASGTLGAGGAFFLTLAMFYGGAKFPHVVMAVVFGSAATVAALVSLAGDSEKGGPGLWVGIVGMVISAVLVAYNTPHPHPPKKPPTSTVEEVSPEGTENSSESTNP
;
A
#
# COMPACT_ATOMS: atom_id res chain seq x y z
N MET A 1 32.15 -0.40 9.51
CA MET A 1 31.83 0.24 8.21
C MET A 1 31.04 -0.66 7.25
N LYS A 2 31.28 -1.99 7.17
CA LYS A 2 30.55 -2.90 6.24
C LYS A 2 29.03 -3.00 6.48
N ALA A 3 28.54 -2.74 7.70
CA ALA A 3 27.10 -2.78 8.03
C ALA A 3 26.34 -1.46 7.71
N LEU A 4 27.05 -0.35 7.46
CA LEU A 4 26.40 0.94 7.24
C LEU A 4 25.70 0.99 5.87
N LEU A 5 26.30 0.38 4.85
CA LEU A 5 25.78 0.40 3.50
C LEU A 5 24.48 -0.43 3.34
N PRO A 6 24.39 -1.69 3.85
CA PRO A 6 23.12 -2.41 3.89
C PRO A 6 22.04 -1.69 4.70
N LEU A 7 22.42 -1.04 5.82
CA LEU A 7 21.49 -0.25 6.62
C LEU A 7 20.95 0.94 5.81
N LEU A 8 21.79 1.64 5.05
CA LEU A 8 21.36 2.75 4.22
C LEU A 8 20.38 2.29 3.12
N PHE A 9 20.64 1.16 2.47
CA PHE A 9 19.70 0.59 1.50
C PHE A 9 18.39 0.15 2.15
N ALA A 10 18.44 -0.45 3.35
CA ALA A 10 17.25 -0.80 4.11
C ALA A 10 16.42 0.43 4.51
N LEU A 11 17.07 1.53 4.90
CA LEU A 11 16.40 2.81 5.15
C LEU A 11 15.79 3.38 3.87
N GLY A 12 16.48 3.28 2.73
CA GLY A 12 15.93 3.64 1.43
C GLY A 12 14.67 2.84 1.09
N THR A 13 14.70 1.52 1.33
CA THR A 13 13.52 0.65 1.21
C THR A 13 12.39 1.10 2.12
N ALA A 14 12.68 1.39 3.40
CA ALA A 14 11.68 1.89 4.34
C ALA A 14 11.06 3.22 3.89
N CYS A 15 11.86 4.14 3.33
CA CYS A 15 11.36 5.39 2.76
C CYS A 15 10.44 5.15 1.56
N CYS A 16 10.83 4.32 0.60
CA CYS A 16 10.01 4.00 -0.58
C CYS A 16 8.67 3.38 -0.18
N TRP A 17 8.68 2.41 0.73
CA TRP A 17 7.46 1.75 1.21
C TRP A 17 6.62 2.64 2.14
N GLY A 18 7.24 3.51 2.93
CA GLY A 18 6.54 4.50 3.74
C GLY A 18 5.78 5.52 2.88
N LEU A 19 6.37 5.96 1.77
CA LEU A 19 5.74 6.88 0.81
C LEU A 19 4.73 6.20 -0.12
N TYR A 20 4.79 4.87 -0.25
CA TYR A 20 3.87 4.09 -1.08
C TYR A 20 2.41 4.29 -0.66
N GLY A 21 2.11 4.26 0.65
CA GLY A 21 0.74 4.42 1.15
C GLY A 21 0.10 5.76 0.76
N PRO A 22 0.70 6.90 1.08
CA PRO A 22 0.20 8.22 0.67
C PRO A 22 0.09 8.38 -0.84
N THR A 23 1.08 7.94 -1.61
CA THR A 23 1.07 8.06 -3.09
C THR A 23 0.01 7.18 -3.73
N LEU A 24 -0.18 5.94 -3.25
CA LEU A 24 -1.28 5.07 -3.68
C LEU A 24 -2.65 5.63 -3.26
N GLY A 25 -2.75 6.19 -2.05
CA GLY A 25 -3.95 6.92 -1.60
C GLY A 25 -4.30 8.06 -2.55
N LYS A 26 -3.30 8.80 -3.04
CA LYS A 26 -3.49 9.86 -4.03
C LYS A 26 -3.91 9.31 -5.40
N ALA A 27 -3.29 8.23 -5.90
CA ALA A 27 -3.71 7.59 -7.14
C ALA A 27 -5.20 7.16 -7.09
N ARG A 28 -5.65 6.61 -5.96
CA ARG A 28 -7.07 6.25 -5.74
C ARG A 28 -8.00 7.45 -5.65
N SER A 29 -7.51 8.63 -5.28
CA SER A 29 -8.34 9.85 -5.32
C SER A 29 -8.75 10.23 -6.75
N PHE A 30 -7.93 9.86 -7.75
CA PHE A 30 -8.25 10.03 -9.16
C PHE A 30 -8.99 8.82 -9.74
N GLU A 31 -8.72 7.63 -9.20
CA GLU A 31 -9.28 6.38 -9.71
C GLU A 31 -10.07 5.61 -8.64
N GLN A 32 -11.39 5.54 -8.79
CA GLN A 32 -12.29 4.81 -7.88
C GLN A 32 -12.23 3.27 -8.07
N SER A 33 -11.12 2.74 -8.59
CA SER A 33 -10.90 1.31 -8.80
C SER A 33 -9.54 0.89 -8.24
N PRO A 34 -9.43 -0.24 -7.51
CA PRO A 34 -8.14 -0.72 -7.02
C PRO A 34 -7.25 -1.25 -8.14
N PHE A 35 -7.85 -1.69 -9.26
CA PHE A 35 -7.12 -2.37 -10.32
C PHE A 35 -6.35 -1.38 -11.21
N LYS A 36 -6.88 -0.17 -11.42
CA LYS A 36 -6.21 0.82 -12.28
C LYS A 36 -4.87 1.30 -11.71
N PRO A 37 -4.75 1.68 -10.42
CA PRO A 37 -3.44 1.92 -9.82
C PRO A 37 -2.55 0.68 -9.82
N TYR A 38 -3.11 -0.51 -9.62
CA TYR A 38 -2.33 -1.76 -9.61
C TYR A 38 -1.67 -2.06 -10.96
N VAL A 39 -2.32 -1.75 -12.09
CA VAL A 39 -1.70 -1.85 -13.43
C VAL A 39 -0.43 -1.00 -13.51
N PHE A 40 -0.49 0.26 -13.08
CA PHE A 40 0.67 1.16 -13.14
C PHE A 40 1.75 0.81 -12.11
N ILE A 41 1.38 0.20 -10.98
CA ILE A 41 2.34 -0.43 -10.06
C ILE A 41 3.08 -1.56 -10.79
N GLY A 42 2.36 -2.41 -11.54
CA GLY A 42 2.97 -3.48 -12.36
C GLY A 42 3.89 -2.94 -13.45
N VAL A 43 3.49 -1.87 -14.15
CA VAL A 43 4.35 -1.19 -15.14
C VAL A 43 5.62 -0.65 -14.47
N ALA A 44 5.49 0.00 -13.32
CA ALA A 44 6.64 0.48 -12.57
C ALA A 44 7.58 -0.67 -12.18
N TYR A 45 7.02 -1.82 -11.74
CA TYR A 45 7.82 -2.99 -11.42
C TYR A 45 8.61 -3.48 -12.64
N LEU A 46 8.01 -3.59 -13.81
CA LEU A 46 8.72 -3.97 -15.03
C LEU A 46 9.81 -2.97 -15.41
N VAL A 47 9.50 -1.67 -15.41
CA VAL A 47 10.47 -0.62 -15.76
C VAL A 47 11.67 -0.65 -14.83
N TRP A 48 11.45 -0.62 -13.52
CA TRP A 48 12.54 -0.54 -12.56
C TRP A 48 13.29 -1.87 -12.39
N SER A 49 12.59 -3.00 -12.45
CA SER A 49 13.26 -4.32 -12.33
C SER A 49 14.06 -4.64 -13.58
N ILE A 50 13.54 -4.42 -14.79
CA ILE A 50 14.23 -4.78 -16.02
C ILE A 50 15.28 -3.73 -16.36
N ALA A 51 14.86 -2.48 -16.56
CA ALA A 51 15.80 -1.43 -16.97
C ALA A 51 16.83 -1.14 -15.89
N GLY A 52 16.41 -1.09 -14.62
CA GLY A 52 17.31 -0.86 -13.49
C GLY A 52 18.35 -1.97 -13.36
N SER A 53 17.97 -3.25 -13.52
CA SER A 53 18.93 -4.36 -13.44
C SER A 53 19.92 -4.33 -14.60
N PHE A 54 19.47 -4.11 -15.84
CA PHE A 54 20.39 -4.06 -16.98
C PHE A 54 21.35 -2.87 -16.91
N ILE A 55 20.88 -1.70 -16.48
CA ILE A 55 21.74 -0.54 -16.25
C ILE A 55 22.76 -0.86 -15.15
N ALA A 56 22.35 -1.46 -14.04
CA ALA A 56 23.26 -1.82 -12.96
C ALA A 56 24.32 -2.85 -13.41
N MET A 57 23.93 -3.87 -14.18
CA MET A 57 24.86 -4.86 -14.73
C MET A 57 25.85 -4.20 -15.71
N TYR A 58 25.36 -3.31 -16.57
CA TYR A 58 26.20 -2.54 -17.50
C TYR A 58 27.23 -1.68 -16.76
N LEU A 59 26.80 -0.91 -15.76
CA LEU A 59 27.68 -0.05 -14.96
C LEU A 59 28.73 -0.84 -14.16
N LYS A 60 28.41 -2.08 -13.77
CA LYS A 60 29.33 -2.97 -13.04
C LYS A 60 30.18 -3.86 -13.95
N GLY A 61 29.94 -3.85 -15.26
CA GLY A 61 30.61 -4.75 -16.21
C GLY A 61 30.27 -6.23 -16.02
N GLU A 62 29.11 -6.54 -15.45
CA GLU A 62 28.68 -7.91 -15.18
C GLU A 62 28.15 -8.59 -16.45
N PRO A 63 28.54 -9.85 -16.73
CA PRO A 63 28.05 -10.57 -17.89
C PRO A 63 26.56 -10.87 -17.73
N ILE A 64 25.78 -10.69 -18.80
CA ILE A 64 24.35 -11.05 -18.87
C ILE A 64 24.23 -12.57 -19.00
N LYS A 65 24.45 -13.27 -17.89
CA LYS A 65 24.33 -14.72 -17.78
C LYS A 65 23.44 -15.07 -16.60
N PHE A 66 22.36 -15.78 -16.86
CA PHE A 66 21.40 -16.19 -15.84
C PHE A 66 21.46 -17.70 -15.63
N THR A 67 21.36 -18.14 -14.38
CA THR A 67 21.22 -19.56 -14.05
C THR A 67 19.74 -19.93 -14.00
N THR A 68 19.38 -21.18 -14.31
CA THR A 68 17.99 -21.65 -14.24
C THR A 68 17.39 -21.46 -12.86
N ASN A 69 18.14 -21.81 -11.81
CA ASN A 69 17.70 -21.61 -10.43
C ASN A 69 17.52 -20.14 -10.09
N GLY A 70 18.42 -19.27 -10.55
CA GLY A 70 18.31 -17.82 -10.36
C GLY A 70 17.06 -17.24 -11.02
N MET A 71 16.71 -17.72 -12.22
CA MET A 71 15.48 -17.32 -12.90
C MET A 71 14.23 -17.81 -12.18
N ILE A 72 14.19 -19.07 -11.73
CA ILE A 72 13.03 -19.64 -11.03
C ILE A 72 12.78 -18.93 -9.70
N TRP A 73 13.81 -18.82 -8.85
CA TRP A 73 13.66 -18.15 -7.55
C TRP A 73 13.46 -16.65 -7.69
N GLY A 74 14.11 -16.02 -8.68
CA GLY A 74 13.86 -14.63 -9.03
C GLY A 74 12.41 -14.40 -9.42
N PHE A 75 11.87 -15.23 -10.32
CA PHE A 75 10.47 -15.16 -10.73
C PHE A 75 9.51 -15.41 -9.57
N ALA A 76 9.74 -16.46 -8.77
CA ALA A 76 8.93 -16.76 -7.59
C ALA A 76 8.90 -15.58 -6.59
N SER A 77 10.07 -14.96 -6.34
CA SER A 77 10.15 -13.77 -5.48
C SER A 77 9.37 -12.58 -6.06
N GLY A 78 9.44 -12.37 -7.38
CA GLY A 78 8.69 -11.34 -8.08
C GLY A 78 7.18 -11.57 -8.01
N THR A 79 6.73 -12.81 -8.15
CA THR A 79 5.32 -13.19 -7.99
C THR A 79 4.81 -12.91 -6.58
N LEU A 80 5.58 -13.25 -5.54
CA LEU A 80 5.22 -12.95 -4.15
C LEU A 80 5.16 -11.44 -3.90
N GLY A 81 6.09 -10.66 -4.46
CA GLY A 81 6.08 -9.20 -4.37
C GLY A 81 4.86 -8.57 -5.05
N ALA A 82 4.55 -8.98 -6.28
CA ALA A 82 3.37 -8.51 -7.01
C ALA A 82 2.06 -8.90 -6.29
N GLY A 83 1.97 -10.14 -5.81
CA GLY A 83 0.84 -10.61 -5.00
C GLY A 83 0.67 -9.81 -3.70
N GLY A 84 1.77 -9.50 -3.02
CA GLY A 84 1.75 -8.62 -1.84
C GLY A 84 1.23 -7.22 -2.16
N ALA A 85 1.71 -6.60 -3.25
CA ALA A 85 1.24 -5.29 -3.70
C ALA A 85 -0.24 -5.30 -4.10
N PHE A 86 -0.73 -6.41 -4.66
CA PHE A 86 -2.15 -6.60 -4.96
C PHE A 86 -3.01 -6.60 -3.69
N PHE A 87 -2.68 -7.44 -2.71
CA PHE A 87 -3.42 -7.49 -1.43
C PHE A 87 -3.33 -6.17 -0.67
N LEU A 88 -2.17 -5.50 -0.69
CA LEU A 88 -2.00 -4.18 -0.10
C LEU A 88 -2.92 -3.14 -0.76
N THR A 89 -3.02 -3.17 -2.09
CA THR A 89 -3.92 -2.28 -2.85
C THR A 89 -5.38 -2.53 -2.49
N LEU A 90 -5.79 -3.80 -2.39
CA LEU A 90 -7.15 -4.16 -1.96
C LEU A 90 -7.43 -3.76 -0.51
N ALA A 91 -6.51 -4.01 0.41
CA ALA A 91 -6.64 -3.63 1.81
C ALA A 91 -6.82 -2.12 1.97
N MET A 92 -6.07 -1.34 1.19
CA MET A 92 -6.22 0.11 1.17
C MET A 92 -7.53 0.56 0.51
N PHE A 93 -7.97 -0.13 -0.54
CA PHE A 93 -9.23 0.16 -1.24
C PHE A 93 -10.45 -0.08 -0.34
N TYR A 94 -10.58 -1.29 0.21
CA TYR A 94 -11.69 -1.68 1.07
C TYR A 94 -11.60 -1.09 2.49
N GLY A 95 -10.39 -0.83 2.99
CA GLY A 95 -10.17 -0.10 4.24
C GLY A 95 -10.47 1.40 4.12
N GLY A 96 -10.63 1.94 2.90
CA GLY A 96 -10.90 3.35 2.66
C GLY A 96 -9.66 4.25 2.74
N ALA A 97 -9.85 5.55 2.45
CA ALA A 97 -8.77 6.53 2.35
C ALA A 97 -8.06 6.84 3.68
N LYS A 98 -8.66 6.45 4.82
CA LYS A 98 -8.21 6.82 6.18
C LYS A 98 -7.44 5.72 6.92
N PHE A 99 -7.32 4.53 6.33
CA PHE A 99 -6.58 3.38 6.87
C PHE A 99 -5.12 3.13 6.38
N PRO A 100 -4.42 4.00 5.61
CA PRO A 100 -3.05 3.69 5.14
C PRO A 100 -2.06 3.37 6.26
N HIS A 101 -2.08 4.11 7.37
CA HIS A 101 -1.08 3.96 8.45
C HIS A 101 -1.21 2.61 9.17
N VAL A 102 -2.43 2.16 9.44
CA VAL A 102 -2.69 0.87 10.08
C VAL A 102 -2.34 -0.28 9.15
N VAL A 103 -2.73 -0.19 7.87
CA VAL A 103 -2.43 -1.23 6.88
C VAL A 103 -0.91 -1.40 6.71
N MET A 104 -0.15 -0.29 6.62
CA MET A 104 1.31 -0.39 6.50
C MET A 104 1.95 -1.02 7.74
N ALA A 105 1.57 -0.61 8.95
CA ALA A 105 2.12 -1.17 10.18
C ALA A 105 1.85 -2.68 10.31
N VAL A 106 0.63 -3.11 10.01
CA VAL A 106 0.23 -4.53 10.07
C VAL A 106 0.97 -5.35 9.01
N VAL A 107 1.05 -4.86 7.77
CA VAL A 107 1.72 -5.59 6.68
C VAL A 107 3.21 -5.75 6.95
N PHE A 108 3.93 -4.68 7.31
CA PHE A 108 5.37 -4.78 7.54
C PHE A 108 5.72 -5.52 8.83
N GLY A 109 4.93 -5.36 9.89
CA GLY A 109 5.13 -6.11 11.14
C GLY A 109 4.89 -7.63 10.96
N SER A 110 3.83 -8.00 10.24
CA SER A 110 3.53 -9.41 9.96
C SER A 110 4.50 -10.03 8.95
N ALA A 111 4.94 -9.29 7.92
CA ALA A 111 5.89 -9.79 6.93
C ALA A 111 7.20 -10.25 7.57
N ALA A 112 7.75 -9.46 8.50
CA ALA A 112 8.96 -9.84 9.21
C ALA A 112 8.75 -11.03 10.16
N THR A 113 7.56 -11.15 10.74
CA THR A 113 7.18 -12.31 11.57
C THR A 113 7.14 -13.58 10.72
N VAL A 114 6.52 -13.52 9.53
CA VAL A 114 6.47 -14.64 8.58
C VAL A 114 7.89 -15.03 8.14
N ALA A 115 8.74 -14.05 7.82
CA ALA A 115 10.13 -14.31 7.44
C ALA A 115 10.89 -15.06 8.54
N ALA A 116 10.74 -14.64 9.80
CA ALA A 116 11.36 -15.33 10.92
C ALA A 116 10.84 -16.76 11.12
N LEU A 117 9.53 -17.00 10.98
CA LEU A 117 8.96 -18.34 11.07
C LEU A 117 9.50 -19.27 9.97
N VAL A 118 9.62 -18.76 8.74
CA VAL A 118 10.20 -19.52 7.63
C VAL A 118 11.67 -19.83 7.90
N SER A 119 12.45 -18.90 8.45
CA SER A 119 13.85 -19.14 8.83
C SER A 119 13.97 -20.25 9.89
N LEU A 120 13.08 -20.27 10.88
CA LEU A 120 13.06 -21.29 11.93
C LEU A 120 12.67 -22.68 11.42
N ALA A 121 11.73 -22.74 10.46
CA ALA A 121 11.30 -23.99 9.85
C ALA A 121 12.36 -24.60 8.91
N GLY A 122 13.30 -23.80 8.43
CA GLY A 122 14.33 -24.20 7.45
C GLY A 122 15.69 -24.61 8.03
N ASP A 123 15.81 -24.88 9.33
CA ASP A 123 17.05 -25.26 10.05
C ASP A 123 18.22 -24.24 10.01
N SER A 124 18.03 -23.06 9.43
CA SER A 124 19.09 -22.03 9.37
C SER A 124 19.09 -21.17 10.63
N GLU A 125 19.96 -21.56 11.56
CA GLU A 125 20.34 -20.86 12.79
C GLU A 125 19.21 -20.72 13.82
N LYS A 126 19.37 -21.37 14.98
CA LYS A 126 18.54 -21.11 16.16
C LYS A 126 18.76 -19.66 16.58
N GLY A 127 17.91 -18.76 16.09
CA GLY A 127 17.99 -17.34 16.41
C GLY A 127 18.13 -17.14 17.91
N GLY A 128 19.18 -16.44 18.32
CA GLY A 128 19.43 -16.14 19.73
C GLY A 128 18.24 -15.42 20.37
N PRO A 129 18.14 -15.39 21.71
CA PRO A 129 16.99 -14.82 22.43
C PRO A 129 16.61 -13.39 21.97
N GLY A 130 17.58 -12.59 21.54
CA GLY A 130 17.36 -11.24 21.01
C GLY A 130 16.53 -11.18 19.72
N LEU A 131 16.60 -12.18 18.84
CA LEU A 131 15.77 -12.23 17.63
C LEU A 131 14.30 -12.41 18.00
N TRP A 132 14.01 -13.28 18.96
CA TRP A 132 12.66 -13.51 19.48
C TRP A 132 12.09 -12.27 20.16
N VAL A 133 12.90 -11.58 20.96
CA VAL A 133 12.51 -10.29 21.55
C VAL A 133 12.21 -9.27 20.45
N GLY A 134 13.00 -9.23 19.38
CA GLY A 134 12.75 -8.36 18.22
C GLY A 134 11.44 -8.68 17.50
N ILE A 135 11.16 -9.96 17.21
CA ILE A 135 9.92 -10.41 16.56
C ILE A 135 8.70 -10.10 17.44
N VAL A 136 8.75 -10.48 18.72
CA VAL A 136 7.68 -10.18 19.68
C VAL A 136 7.50 -8.67 19.82
N GLY A 137 8.59 -7.90 19.88
CA GLY A 137 8.57 -6.45 19.90
C GLY A 137 7.93 -5.83 18.65
N MET A 138 8.16 -6.41 17.47
CA MET A 138 7.54 -5.97 16.22
C MET A 138 6.04 -6.29 16.19
N VAL A 139 5.64 -7.47 16.67
CA VAL A 139 4.22 -7.85 16.82
C VAL A 139 3.53 -6.91 17.81
N ILE A 140 4.13 -6.67 18.98
CA ILE A 140 3.60 -5.73 19.99
C ILE A 140 3.51 -4.33 19.41
N SER A 141 4.53 -3.87 18.67
CA SER A 141 4.52 -2.55 18.04
C SER A 141 3.42 -2.45 16.98
N ALA A 142 3.22 -3.47 16.15
CA ALA A 142 2.14 -3.51 15.16
C ALA A 142 0.76 -3.48 15.84
N VAL A 143 0.58 -4.23 16.94
CA VAL A 143 -0.65 -4.25 17.74
C VAL A 143 -0.88 -2.89 18.41
N LEU A 144 0.12 -2.32 19.07
CA LEU A 144 0.01 -1.00 19.71
C LEU A 144 -0.30 0.10 18.71
N VAL A 145 0.31 0.09 17.52
CA VAL A 145 -0.02 1.05 16.46
C VAL A 145 -1.46 0.83 15.99
N ALA A 146 -1.90 -0.41 15.78
CA ALA A 146 -3.26 -0.69 15.35
C ALA A 146 -4.32 -0.23 16.39
N TYR A 147 -4.06 -0.45 17.69
CA TYR A 147 -4.97 -0.09 18.78
C TYR A 147 -4.93 1.39 19.19
N ASN A 148 -3.75 2.03 19.13
CA ASN A 148 -3.58 3.42 19.56
C ASN A 148 -3.62 4.44 18.42
N THR A 149 -3.68 4.01 17.16
CA THR A 149 -3.99 4.94 16.06
C THR A 149 -5.43 5.44 16.26
N PRO A 150 -5.65 6.74 16.52
CA PRO A 150 -6.98 7.27 16.77
C PRO A 150 -7.87 6.93 15.57
N HIS A 151 -8.93 6.13 15.79
CA HIS A 151 -10.00 6.02 14.82
C HIS A 151 -10.62 7.41 14.70
N PRO A 152 -10.47 8.12 13.57
CA PRO A 152 -11.03 9.45 13.45
C PRO A 152 -12.55 9.30 13.56
N HIS A 153 -13.16 10.05 14.47
CA HIS A 153 -14.62 10.14 14.56
C HIS A 153 -15.21 10.32 13.15
N PRO A 154 -16.37 9.69 12.87
CA PRO A 154 -17.02 9.83 11.58
C PRO A 154 -17.12 11.32 11.23
N PRO A 155 -16.81 11.73 9.98
CA PRO A 155 -16.98 13.11 9.59
C PRO A 155 -18.43 13.48 9.89
N LYS A 156 -18.61 14.51 10.72
CA LYS A 156 -19.91 15.15 10.93
C LYS A 156 -20.46 15.38 9.52
N LYS A 157 -21.59 14.74 9.19
CA LYS A 157 -22.26 14.94 7.90
C LYS A 157 -22.21 16.45 7.60
N PRO A 158 -21.67 16.88 6.45
CA PRO A 158 -21.90 18.25 6.04
C PRO A 158 -23.41 18.48 6.11
N PRO A 159 -23.87 19.59 6.72
CA PRO A 159 -25.29 19.88 6.72
C PRO A 159 -25.76 19.81 5.28
N THR A 160 -26.77 18.99 5.06
CA THR A 160 -27.54 18.91 3.83
C THR A 160 -27.72 20.33 3.32
N SER A 161 -26.93 20.73 2.32
CA SER A 161 -27.25 21.89 1.52
C SER A 161 -28.55 21.51 0.84
N THR A 162 -29.61 22.14 1.32
CA THR A 162 -30.94 22.18 0.72
C THR A 162 -30.80 22.05 -0.78
N VAL A 163 -31.20 20.88 -1.28
CA VAL A 163 -31.63 20.76 -2.67
C VAL A 163 -32.76 21.77 -2.76
N GLU A 164 -32.52 22.85 -3.49
CA GLU A 164 -33.55 23.76 -3.96
C GLU A 164 -34.46 22.92 -4.86
N GLU A 165 -35.48 22.35 -4.22
CA GLU A 165 -36.58 21.64 -4.82
C GLU A 165 -37.41 22.67 -5.59
N VAL A 166 -37.09 22.86 -6.87
CA VAL A 166 -38.05 23.39 -7.83
C VAL A 166 -39.07 22.27 -8.07
N SER A 167 -40.05 22.17 -7.18
CA SER A 167 -41.28 21.39 -7.42
C SER A 167 -42.26 22.27 -8.22
N PRO A 168 -42.90 21.71 -9.26
CA PRO A 168 -43.94 22.40 -10.03
C PRO A 168 -45.30 22.41 -9.29
N GLU A 169 -46.25 23.20 -9.81
CA GLU A 169 -47.71 23.17 -9.53
C GLU A 169 -48.18 23.91 -8.25
N GLY A 170 -49.15 24.83 -8.21
CA GLY A 170 -50.16 25.38 -9.13
C GLY A 170 -51.16 26.24 -8.30
N THR A 171 -52.15 26.85 -8.98
CA THR A 171 -53.38 27.52 -8.45
C THR A 171 -53.29 29.05 -8.24
N GLU A 172 -53.81 29.89 -9.16
CA GLU A 172 -55.17 30.52 -9.16
C GLU A 172 -55.40 31.44 -7.93
N ASN A 173 -55.90 32.67 -7.96
CA ASN A 173 -56.73 33.45 -8.89
C ASN A 173 -56.89 34.87 -8.25
N SER A 174 -56.94 35.96 -9.04
CA SER A 174 -57.86 37.09 -8.78
C SER A 174 -57.79 38.20 -9.85
N SER A 175 -58.91 38.37 -10.56
CA SER A 175 -59.54 39.62 -11.07
C SER A 175 -58.75 40.48 -12.09
N GLU A 176 -59.29 40.98 -13.22
CA GLU A 176 -60.57 41.69 -13.40
C GLU A 176 -60.78 42.09 -14.89
N SER A 177 -62.03 41.97 -15.41
CA SER A 177 -62.71 42.82 -16.42
C SER A 177 -62.14 42.89 -17.87
N THR A 178 -62.87 42.84 -18.99
CA THR A 178 -64.31 42.85 -19.37
C THR A 178 -64.35 42.61 -20.89
N ASN A 179 -65.35 41.90 -21.39
CA ASN A 179 -65.79 41.93 -22.80
C ASN A 179 -67.25 42.41 -22.84
N PRO A 180 -67.75 42.98 -23.95
CA PRO A 180 -68.19 42.15 -25.09
C PRO A 180 -67.63 42.56 -26.46
#